data_AF-A0A844IKT2-F1
#
_entry.id   AF-A0A844IKT2-F1
#
_cell.length_a   1.000
_cell.length_b   1.000
_cell.length_c   1.000
_cell.angle_alpha   90.00
_cell.angle_beta   90.00
_cell.angle_gamma   90.00
#
_symmetry.space_group_name_H-M   'P 1'
#
loop_
_entity.id
_entity.type
_entity.pdbx_description
1 polymer ?
#
loop_
_entity_poly.entity_id
_entity_poly.type
_entity_poly.pdbx_seq_one_letter_code
_entity_poly.pdbx_strand_id
1 'polypeptide(L)'
;MNNHSNWEGKIIWECATTPSTTKEDGYISQKTVMRKIRKFEQKCDNFGYPSHFILVFPINSIDYQVKQILDNFKCQYKGAVEIKYYDCHQTQNFISQISKLNNLTQIDDLVLYIQNIRSTFLGREL
;
A
#
# COMPACT_ATOMS: atom_id res chain seq x y z
N MET A 1 -19.33 9.87 22.05
CA MET A 1 -19.71 8.63 21.34
C MET A 1 -18.45 8.07 20.72
N ASN A 2 -17.81 7.08 21.36
CA ASN A 2 -16.55 6.50 20.91
C ASN A 2 -16.84 5.30 20.00
N ASN A 3 -16.63 5.46 18.69
CA ASN A 3 -16.61 4.34 17.75
C ASN A 3 -15.34 3.51 17.97
N HIS A 4 -15.30 2.68 19.02
CA HIS A 4 -14.24 1.68 19.19
C HIS A 4 -14.41 0.63 18.10
N SER A 5 -13.58 0.70 17.07
CA SER A 5 -13.63 -0.21 15.94
C SER A 5 -12.93 -1.50 16.34
N ASN A 6 -13.69 -2.54 16.71
CA ASN A 6 -13.18 -3.91 16.85
C ASN A 6 -12.49 -4.34 15.53
N TRP A 7 -11.27 -4.90 15.58
CA TRP A 7 -10.49 -5.35 14.43
C TRP A 7 -10.60 -6.86 14.18
N GLU A 8 -11.12 -7.61 15.14
CA GLU A 8 -11.31 -9.05 15.04
C GLU A 8 -12.17 -9.41 13.81
N GLY A 9 -11.72 -10.42 13.05
CA GLY A 9 -12.42 -10.90 11.85
C GLY A 9 -12.26 -10.00 10.61
N LYS A 10 -11.59 -8.85 10.71
CA LYS A 10 -11.52 -7.86 9.61
C LYS A 10 -10.27 -8.03 8.75
N ILE A 11 -10.41 -7.63 7.49
CA ILE A 11 -9.30 -7.36 6.58
C ILE A 11 -9.05 -5.86 6.59
N ILE A 12 -7.85 -5.46 6.99
CA ILE A 12 -7.46 -4.06 7.11
C ILE A 12 -6.44 -3.76 6.01
N TRP A 13 -6.71 -2.70 5.24
CA TRP A 13 -5.81 -2.20 4.20
C TRP A 13 -5.28 -0.83 4.61
N GLU A 14 -3.96 -0.68 4.65
CA GLU A 14 -3.33 0.61 4.93
C GLU A 14 -2.25 0.92 3.91
N CYS A 15 -2.41 2.07 3.22
CA CYS A 15 -1.35 2.62 2.39
C CYS A 15 -0.32 3.30 3.29
N ALA A 16 0.95 2.92 3.12
CA ALA A 16 2.02 3.39 3.98
C ALA A 16 2.48 4.82 3.65
N THR A 17 2.06 5.39 2.53
CA THR A 17 2.50 6.71 2.07
C THR A 17 1.45 7.79 2.28
N THR A 18 1.82 8.81 3.04
CA THR A 18 1.40 10.18 2.78
C THR A 18 2.63 10.98 2.34
N PRO A 19 2.50 12.01 1.48
CA PRO A 19 3.62 12.85 1.05
C PRO A 19 4.48 13.39 2.21
N SER A 20 3.89 13.52 3.40
CA SER A 20 4.52 13.94 4.65
C SER A 20 5.44 12.91 5.34
N THR A 21 5.60 11.70 4.77
CA THR A 21 6.38 10.60 5.39
C THR A 21 7.62 10.17 4.62
N THR A 22 7.78 10.69 3.42
CA THR A 22 8.98 10.59 2.58
C THR A 22 10.00 11.64 3.02
N LYS A 23 11.26 11.25 3.12
CA LYS A 23 12.39 12.19 3.23
C LYS A 23 12.41 13.13 2.00
N GLU A 24 13.17 14.22 2.07
CA GLU A 24 13.39 15.14 0.94
C GLU A 24 13.94 14.43 -0.32
N ASP A 25 14.58 13.27 -0.15
CA ASP A 25 15.13 12.42 -1.22
C ASP A 25 14.12 11.43 -1.82
N GLY A 26 12.87 11.42 -1.35
CA GLY A 26 11.82 10.53 -1.86
C GLY A 26 11.83 9.11 -1.28
N TYR A 27 12.63 8.82 -0.25
CA TYR A 27 12.67 7.51 0.43
C TYR A 27 11.89 7.49 1.75
N ILE A 28 11.31 6.32 2.05
CA ILE A 28 10.66 6.06 3.34
C ILE A 28 11.74 5.72 4.36
N SER A 29 11.78 6.44 5.47
CA SER A 29 12.74 6.16 6.54
C SER A 29 12.34 4.93 7.39
N GLN A 30 13.33 4.17 7.85
CA GLN A 30 13.13 3.08 8.81
C GLN A 30 12.32 3.52 10.04
N LYS A 31 12.61 4.72 10.58
CA LYS A 31 11.89 5.30 11.72
C LYS A 31 10.39 5.41 11.46
N THR A 32 10.01 5.76 10.22
CA THR A 32 8.60 5.85 9.83
C THR A 32 7.94 4.47 9.80
N VAL A 33 8.62 3.49 9.22
CA VAL A 33 8.13 2.10 9.18
C VAL A 33 7.97 1.52 10.57
N MET A 34 8.99 1.65 11.43
CA MET A 34 8.93 1.20 12.82
C MET A 34 7.80 1.88 13.61
N ARG A 35 7.56 3.17 13.38
CA ARG A 35 6.44 3.88 14.00
C ARG A 35 5.08 3.33 13.54
N LYS A 36 4.94 2.96 12.26
CA LYS A 36 3.73 2.32 11.74
C LYS A 36 3.51 0.93 12.34
N ILE A 37 4.56 0.10 12.40
CA ILE A 37 4.52 -1.22 13.05
C ILE A 37 4.07 -1.09 14.50
N ARG A 38 4.67 -0.18 15.28
CA ARG A 38 4.26 0.06 16.68
C ARG A 38 2.81 0.51 16.82
N LYS A 39 2.32 1.35 15.89
CA LYS A 39 0.91 1.75 15.89
C LYS A 39 -0.01 0.58 15.58
N PHE A 40 0.39 -0.33 14.70
CA PHE A 40 -0.34 -1.56 14.43
C PHE A 40 -0.40 -2.45 15.68
N GLU A 41 0.74 -2.67 16.33
CA GLU A 41 0.83 -3.46 17.59
C GLU A 41 -0.09 -2.87 18.66
N GLN A 42 0.00 -1.57 18.90
CA GLN A 42 -0.89 -0.87 19.84
C GLN A 42 -2.36 -1.01 19.49
N LYS A 43 -2.72 -1.03 18.20
CA LYS A 43 -4.11 -1.24 17.79
C LYS A 43 -4.53 -2.70 18.01
N CYS A 44 -3.65 -3.67 17.79
CA CYS A 44 -3.95 -5.06 18.07
C CYS A 44 -4.19 -5.29 19.57
N ASP A 45 -3.39 -4.67 20.43
CA ASP A 45 -3.57 -4.76 21.89
C ASP A 45 -4.92 -4.17 22.36
N ASN A 46 -5.41 -3.13 21.68
CA ASN A 46 -6.64 -2.44 22.06
C ASN A 46 -7.92 -2.97 21.36
N PHE A 47 -7.79 -3.54 20.17
CA PHE A 47 -8.93 -3.86 19.29
C PHE A 47 -8.94 -5.30 18.79
N GLY A 48 -7.98 -6.13 19.22
CA GLY A 48 -7.79 -7.49 18.73
C GLY A 48 -7.00 -7.55 17.43
N TYR A 49 -6.54 -8.76 17.10
CA TYR A 49 -5.80 -9.00 15.87
C TYR A 49 -6.75 -9.09 14.67
N PRO A 50 -6.46 -8.39 13.56
CA PRO A 50 -7.22 -8.55 12.34
C PRO A 50 -6.98 -9.94 11.74
N SER A 51 -7.94 -10.41 10.95
CA SER A 51 -7.75 -11.64 10.18
C SER A 51 -6.65 -11.48 9.13
N HIS A 52 -6.57 -10.30 8.49
CA HIS A 52 -5.49 -9.92 7.58
C HIS A 52 -5.19 -8.42 7.71
N PHE A 53 -3.91 -8.08 7.71
CA PHE A 53 -3.40 -6.72 7.72
C PHE A 53 -2.48 -6.52 6.51
N ILE A 54 -2.94 -5.73 5.55
CA ILE A 54 -2.27 -5.55 4.27
C ILE A 54 -1.67 -4.16 4.24
N LEU A 55 -0.33 -4.11 4.24
CA LEU A 55 0.42 -2.87 4.08
C LEU A 55 0.89 -2.72 2.64
N VAL A 56 0.63 -1.56 2.06
CA VAL A 56 1.01 -1.24 0.69
C VAL A 56 2.06 -0.14 0.68
N PHE A 57 3.22 -0.40 0.05
CA PHE A 57 4.34 0.54 -0.02
C PHE A 57 4.79 0.84 -1.46
N PRO A 58 5.28 2.05 -1.76
CA PRO A 58 5.92 2.37 -3.03
C PRO A 58 7.28 1.67 -3.13
N ILE A 59 7.47 0.81 -4.13
CA ILE A 59 8.73 0.06 -4.27
C ILE A 59 9.91 1.00 -4.53
N ASN A 60 9.69 2.08 -5.28
CA ASN A 60 10.73 3.04 -5.67
C ASN A 60 11.21 3.91 -4.50
N SER A 61 10.55 3.86 -3.34
CA SER A 61 10.92 4.62 -2.13
C SER A 61 11.36 3.72 -0.97
N ILE A 62 11.58 2.42 -1.21
CA ILE A 62 12.02 1.46 -0.20
C ILE A 62 13.47 1.09 -0.45
N ASP A 63 14.32 1.34 0.53
CA ASP A 63 15.69 0.83 0.53
C ASP A 63 15.77 -0.61 1.09
N TYR A 64 16.94 -1.22 0.95
CA TYR A 64 17.19 -2.58 1.42
C TYR A 64 16.93 -2.76 2.92
N GLN A 65 17.28 -1.77 3.74
CA GLN A 65 17.14 -1.87 5.19
C GLN A 65 15.66 -1.82 5.61
N VAL A 66 14.86 -0.96 4.99
CA VAL A 66 13.41 -0.92 5.16
C VAL A 66 12.78 -2.23 4.71
N LYS A 67 13.23 -2.80 3.58
CA LYS A 67 12.74 -4.09 3.12
C LYS A 67 12.98 -5.19 4.17
N GLN A 68 14.17 -5.26 4.75
CA GLN A 68 14.48 -6.21 5.83
C GLN A 68 13.56 -6.06 7.04
N ILE A 69 13.24 -4.82 7.45
CA ILE A 69 12.31 -4.56 8.55
C ILE A 69 10.91 -5.08 8.22
N LEU A 70 10.43 -4.84 7.00
CA LEU A 70 9.11 -5.29 6.55
C LEU A 70 9.03 -6.82 6.44
N ASP A 71 10.10 -7.47 5.97
CA ASP A 71 10.18 -8.93 5.90
C ASP A 71 10.15 -9.55 7.30
N ASN A 72 10.90 -8.98 8.26
CA ASN A 72 10.87 -9.42 9.65
C ASN A 72 9.48 -9.25 10.27
N PHE A 73 8.83 -8.10 10.03
CA PHE A 73 7.46 -7.85 10.49
C PHE A 73 6.49 -8.89 9.92
N LYS A 74 6.54 -9.16 8.61
CA LYS A 74 5.72 -10.20 7.97
C LYS A 74 5.93 -11.58 8.61
N CYS A 75 7.19 -11.97 8.86
CA CYS A 75 7.53 -13.26 9.48
C CYS A 75 6.99 -13.38 10.91
N GLN A 76 7.04 -12.30 11.70
CA GLN A 76 6.56 -12.28 13.08
C GLN A 76 5.06 -12.61 13.18
N TYR A 77 4.26 -12.18 12.21
CA TYR A 77 2.80 -12.33 12.21
C TYR A 77 2.28 -13.47 11.32
N LYS A 78 3.14 -14.41 10.91
CA LYS A 78 2.81 -15.73 10.32
C LYS A 78 1.57 -15.76 9.41
N GLY A 79 1.52 -14.87 8.42
CA GLY A 79 0.46 -14.83 7.40
C GLY A 79 -0.71 -13.90 7.69
N ALA A 80 -0.84 -13.37 8.92
CA ALA A 80 -1.81 -12.32 9.22
C ALA A 80 -1.38 -10.95 8.67
N VAL A 81 -0.09 -10.75 8.39
CA VAL A 81 0.45 -9.55 7.74
C VAL A 81 0.88 -9.87 6.32
N GLU A 82 0.43 -9.04 5.37
CA GLU A 82 0.85 -9.07 3.99
C GLU A 82 1.48 -7.72 3.61
N ILE A 83 2.63 -7.76 2.94
CA ILE A 83 3.29 -6.56 2.40
C ILE A 83 3.15 -6.60 0.87
N LYS A 84 2.51 -5.57 0.32
CA LYS A 84 2.39 -5.36 -1.13
C LYS A 84 3.16 -4.13 -1.54
N TYR A 85 3.59 -4.14 -2.78
CA TYR A 85 4.34 -3.05 -3.37
C TYR A 85 3.65 -2.52 -4.62
N TYR A 86 3.76 -1.22 -4.86
CA TYR A 86 3.35 -0.59 -6.11
C TYR A 86 4.47 0.30 -6.63
N ASP A 87 4.54 0.48 -7.95
CA ASP A 87 5.44 1.47 -8.55
C ASP A 87 4.75 2.84 -8.55
N CYS A 88 5.30 3.80 -7.81
CA CYS A 88 4.68 5.11 -7.64
C CYS A 88 4.77 5.96 -8.91
N HIS A 89 5.80 5.77 -9.74
CA HIS A 89 5.94 6.49 -11.00
C HIS A 89 4.93 5.99 -12.02
N GLN A 90 4.75 4.67 -12.13
CA GLN A 90 3.73 4.06 -12.98
C GLN A 90 2.33 4.48 -12.53
N THR A 91 2.08 4.49 -11.22
CA THR A 91 0.79 4.93 -10.66
C THR A 91 0.53 6.40 -10.95
N GLN A 92 1.53 7.27 -10.79
CA GLN A 92 1.39 8.70 -11.07
C GLN A 92 1.20 8.98 -12.58
N ASN A 93 1.90 8.24 -13.44
CA ASN A 93 1.69 8.30 -14.88
C ASN A 93 0.27 7.85 -15.25
N PHE A 94 -0.22 6.76 -14.67
CA PHE A 94 -1.59 6.29 -14.84
C PHE A 94 -2.63 7.32 -14.41
N ILE A 95 -2.46 7.91 -13.21
CA ILE A 95 -3.32 8.99 -12.72
C ILE A 95 -3.27 10.19 -13.66
N SER A 96 -2.09 10.58 -14.14
CA SER A 96 -1.94 11.71 -15.08
C SER A 96 -2.62 11.44 -16.42
N GLN A 97 -2.58 10.21 -16.91
CA GLN A 97 -3.28 9.83 -18.15
C GLN A 97 -4.80 9.82 -17.95
N ILE A 98 -5.28 9.29 -16.81
CA ILE A 98 -6.70 9.36 -16.47
C ILE A 98 -7.17 10.80 -16.28
N SER A 99 -6.39 11.65 -15.61
CA SER A 99 -6.79 13.03 -15.36
C SER A 99 -6.88 13.87 -16.62
N LYS A 100 -6.28 13.43 -17.73
CA LYS A 100 -6.42 14.06 -19.07
C LYS A 100 -7.72 13.63 -19.77
N LEU A 101 -8.40 12.60 -19.28
CA LEU A 101 -9.75 12.22 -19.69
C LEU A 101 -10.74 13.18 -19.00
N ASN A 102 -10.71 14.45 -19.40
CA ASN A 102 -11.44 15.55 -18.74
C ASN A 102 -12.97 15.41 -18.79
N ASN A 103 -13.50 14.38 -19.47
CA ASN A 103 -14.91 14.04 -19.51
C ASN A 103 -15.08 12.51 -19.42
N LEU A 104 -14.94 11.97 -18.20
CA LEU A 104 -15.34 10.60 -17.90
C LEU A 104 -16.87 10.53 -17.72
N THR A 105 -17.63 10.78 -18.79
CA THR A 105 -19.07 10.47 -18.81
C THR A 105 -19.33 8.98 -19.09
N GLN A 106 -18.31 8.21 -19.45
CA GLN A 106 -18.43 6.79 -19.77
C GLN A 106 -17.40 5.98 -18.97
N ILE A 107 -17.87 5.38 -17.87
CA ILE A 107 -17.12 4.39 -17.07
C ILE A 107 -16.53 3.28 -17.94
N ASP A 108 -17.15 2.99 -19.08
CA ASP A 108 -16.72 1.97 -20.04
C ASP A 108 -15.34 2.28 -20.66
N ASP A 109 -15.03 3.54 -20.94
CA ASP A 109 -13.72 3.95 -21.47
C ASP A 109 -12.61 3.74 -20.43
N LEU A 110 -12.92 3.97 -19.16
CA LEU A 110 -12.00 3.72 -18.04
C LEU A 110 -11.75 2.22 -17.88
N VAL A 111 -12.80 1.39 -18.00
CA VAL A 111 -12.70 -0.07 -17.92
C VAL A 111 -11.86 -0.61 -19.08
N LEU A 112 -12.09 -0.15 -20.30
CA LEU A 112 -11.35 -0.58 -21.49
C LEU A 112 -9.86 -0.19 -21.39
N TYR A 113 -9.59 1.01 -20.89
CA TYR A 113 -8.24 1.49 -20.66
C TYR A 113 -7.50 0.68 -19.59
N ILE A 114 -8.16 0.37 -18.46
CA ILE A 114 -7.60 -0.51 -17.41
C ILE A 114 -7.30 -1.92 -17.97
N GLN A 115 -8.18 -2.47 -18.80
CA GLN A 115 -7.98 -3.77 -19.45
C GLN A 115 -6.76 -3.77 -20.39
N ASN A 116 -6.58 -2.71 -21.19
CA ASN A 116 -5.43 -2.57 -22.09
C ASN A 116 -4.10 -2.41 -21.35
N ILE A 117 -4.08 -1.73 -20.21
CA ILE A 117 -2.87 -1.67 -19.39
C ILE A 117 -2.55 -3.04 -18.82
N ARG A 118 -3.56 -3.75 -18.30
CA ARG A 118 -3.39 -5.08 -17.70
C ARG A 118 -2.84 -6.10 -18.71
N SER A 119 -3.31 -6.10 -19.96
CA SER A 119 -2.76 -6.97 -21.02
C SER A 119 -1.33 -6.61 -21.40
N THR A 120 -0.98 -5.32 -21.40
CA THR A 120 0.38 -4.86 -21.71
C THR A 120 1.38 -5.24 -20.61
N PHE A 121 0.96 -5.24 -19.34
CA PHE A 121 1.80 -5.69 -18.22
C PHE A 121 2.01 -7.22 -18.21
N LEU A 122 1.00 -8.01 -18.59
CA LEU A 122 1.11 -9.47 -18.68
C LEU A 122 1.87 -9.93 -19.94
N GLY A 123 1.99 -9.08 -20.96
CA GLY A 123 2.78 -9.34 -22.17
C GLY A 123 4.27 -9.03 -22.07
N ARG A 124 4.76 -8.58 -20.89
CA ARG A 124 6.17 -8.27 -20.62
C ARG A 124 6.83 -9.24 -19.64
N GLU A 125 6.34 -10.48 -19.55
CA GLU A 125 7.14 -11.60 -19.07
C GLU A 125 7.64 -12.41 -20.26
N LEU A 126 8.83 -12.07 -20.77
CA LEU A 126 9.87 -12.96 -21.32
C LEU A 126 11.21 -12.21 -21.29
#